data_AF-A0A4Y9YTN5-F1
#
_entry.id   AF-A0A4Y9YTN5-F1
#
_cell.length_a   1.000
_cell.length_b   1.000
_cell.length_c   1.000
_cell.angle_alpha   90.00
_cell.angle_beta   90.00
_cell.angle_gamma   90.00
#
_symmetry.space_group_name_H-M   'P 1'
#
loop_
_entity.id
_entity.type
_entity.pdbx_description
1 polymer ?
#
loop_
_entity_poly.entity_id
_entity_poly.type
_entity_poly.pdbx_seq_one_letter_code
_entity_poly.pdbx_strand_id
1 'polypeptide(L)'
;MSTKAAPHLRTLEISADVGPLLTVLHTVFPVLHLQELSLGPLYEGTGSLVLSFLRSCAETLVCLSLSFKMFHETTYDPAFCAGGGVSCLTALETFSIGAHPKHIPDILRQITSKNLAHLNITVSLRTSAPSDVDDLVGVLTTGSLAVSRPHVALIRSPLDIDMEKRGYNAPSSEDMRDALLAGLQSLHKEGRLQLERFIGDD
;
A
#
# COMPACT_ATOMS: atom_id res chain seq x y z
N MET A 1 -31.04 25.43 14.98
CA MET A 1 -29.65 24.92 14.86
C MET A 1 -29.76 23.40 14.72
N SER A 2 -29.70 22.90 13.49
CA SER A 2 -29.83 21.46 13.23
C SER A 2 -28.50 20.81 13.59
N THR A 3 -28.50 20.04 14.68
CA THR A 3 -27.42 19.12 15.03
C THR A 3 -27.34 18.07 13.93
N LYS A 4 -26.58 18.35 12.88
CA LYS A 4 -26.21 17.36 11.87
C LYS A 4 -25.52 16.22 12.61
N ALA A 5 -26.23 15.11 12.79
CA ALA A 5 -25.66 13.87 13.25
C ALA A 5 -24.46 13.58 12.35
N ALA A 6 -23.25 13.63 12.91
CA ALA A 6 -22.08 13.16 12.20
C ALA A 6 -22.33 11.67 11.94
N PRO A 7 -22.43 11.23 10.68
CA PRO A 7 -22.64 9.82 10.39
C PRO A 7 -21.52 9.01 11.05
N HIS A 8 -21.87 7.90 11.69
CA HIS A 8 -20.91 6.93 12.24
C HIS A 8 -20.23 6.14 11.11
N LEU A 9 -19.70 6.84 10.12
CA LEU A 9 -18.99 6.26 9.00
C LEU A 9 -17.68 5.69 9.53
N ARG A 10 -17.57 4.36 9.52
CA ARG A 10 -16.38 3.62 9.94
C ARG A 10 -15.53 3.15 8.77
N THR A 11 -16.17 2.86 7.65
CA THR A 11 -15.52 2.36 6.43
C THR A 11 -15.78 3.35 5.30
N LEU A 12 -14.74 3.70 4.57
CA LEU A 12 -14.81 4.52 3.37
C LEU A 12 -13.98 3.88 2.27
N GLU A 13 -14.62 3.64 1.13
CA GLU A 13 -13.94 3.18 -0.08
C GLU A 13 -14.18 4.19 -1.20
N ILE A 14 -13.10 4.61 -1.86
CA ILE A 14 -13.14 5.47 -3.03
C ILE A 14 -12.32 4.80 -4.12
N SER A 15 -13.03 4.18 -5.06
CA SER A 15 -12.45 3.44 -6.20
C SER A 15 -12.35 4.29 -7.49
N ALA A 16 -12.46 5.62 -7.35
CA ALA A 16 -12.52 6.61 -8.44
C ALA A 16 -11.48 7.73 -8.24
N ASP A 17 -11.55 8.82 -9.03
CA ASP A 17 -10.65 9.96 -8.84
C ASP A 17 -10.82 10.59 -7.44
N VAL A 18 -9.80 10.39 -6.63
CA VAL A 18 -9.80 10.64 -5.18
C VAL A 18 -9.70 12.14 -4.87
N GLY A 19 -9.06 12.94 -5.73
CA GLY A 19 -8.70 14.34 -5.42
C GLY A 19 -9.89 15.24 -5.07
N PRO A 20 -10.89 15.38 -5.96
CA PRO A 20 -12.06 16.21 -5.71
C PRO A 20 -12.88 15.72 -4.50
N LEU A 21 -13.00 14.40 -4.34
CA LEU A 21 -13.81 13.80 -3.28
C LEU A 21 -13.22 14.03 -1.89
N LEU A 22 -11.90 13.88 -1.71
CA LEU A 22 -11.25 14.13 -0.43
C LEU A 22 -11.38 15.58 0.02
N THR A 23 -11.30 16.53 -0.91
CA THR A 23 -11.46 17.96 -0.61
C THR A 23 -12.85 18.26 -0.04
N VAL A 24 -13.88 17.67 -0.65
CA VAL A 24 -15.27 17.82 -0.18
C VAL A 24 -15.46 17.12 1.16
N LEU A 25 -15.00 15.87 1.30
CA LEU A 25 -15.15 15.10 2.54
C LEU A 25 -14.50 15.79 3.74
N HIS A 26 -13.29 16.33 3.56
CA HIS A 26 -12.60 17.08 4.61
C HIS A 26 -13.35 18.37 5.01
N THR A 27 -14.06 18.99 4.06
CA THR A 27 -14.87 20.19 4.32
C THR A 27 -16.17 19.86 5.05
N VAL A 28 -16.80 18.74 4.70
CA VAL A 28 -18.09 18.32 5.27
C VAL A 28 -17.92 17.63 6.62
N PHE A 29 -16.83 16.89 6.80
CA PHE A 29 -16.53 16.11 7.99
C PHE A 29 -15.12 16.44 8.51
N PRO A 30 -14.97 17.51 9.32
CA PRO A 30 -13.67 17.93 9.84
C PRO A 30 -13.05 16.92 10.82
N VAL A 31 -13.85 16.04 11.42
CA VAL A 31 -13.41 14.93 12.27
C VAL A 31 -14.11 13.67 11.79
N LEU A 32 -13.33 12.71 11.30
CA LEU A 32 -13.80 11.42 10.81
C LEU A 32 -13.17 10.31 11.64
N HIS A 33 -14.00 9.55 12.36
CA HIS A 33 -13.57 8.38 13.11
C HIS A 33 -13.62 7.12 12.22
N LEU A 34 -12.89 7.17 11.12
CA LEU A 34 -12.78 6.03 10.19
C LEU A 34 -11.87 4.96 10.80
N GLN A 35 -12.32 3.72 10.72
CA GLN A 35 -11.56 2.52 11.06
C GLN A 35 -10.93 1.90 9.81
N GLU A 36 -11.61 1.99 8.67
CA GLU A 36 -11.20 1.39 7.42
C GLU A 36 -11.27 2.41 6.28
N LEU A 37 -10.19 2.51 5.51
CA LEU A 37 -10.08 3.43 4.38
C LEU A 37 -9.44 2.73 3.19
N SER A 38 -10.10 2.77 2.04
CA SER A 38 -9.56 2.30 0.78
C SER A 38 -9.59 3.43 -0.24
N LEU A 39 -8.43 3.79 -0.80
CA LEU A 39 -8.27 4.86 -1.77
C LEU A 39 -7.52 4.35 -3.00
N GLY A 40 -8.13 4.49 -4.17
CA GLY A 40 -7.45 4.26 -5.43
C GLY A 40 -8.38 4.36 -6.64
N PRO A 41 -7.87 4.61 -7.86
CA PRO A 41 -6.47 4.80 -8.18
C PRO A 41 -5.96 6.20 -7.79
N LEU A 42 -4.79 6.27 -7.14
CA LEU A 42 -4.08 7.51 -6.82
C LEU A 42 -3.18 7.94 -7.98
N TYR A 43 -3.04 9.27 -8.15
CA TYR A 43 -2.29 9.92 -9.24
C TYR A 43 -1.23 10.86 -8.69
N GLU A 44 -0.27 11.22 -9.54
CA GLU A 44 0.65 12.33 -9.26
C GLU A 44 -0.16 13.62 -8.99
N GLY A 45 0.18 14.33 -7.90
CA GLY A 45 -0.50 15.53 -7.44
C GLY A 45 -1.60 15.29 -6.40
N THR A 46 -1.99 14.03 -6.13
CA THR A 46 -3.01 13.71 -5.11
C THR A 46 -2.42 13.46 -3.71
N GLY A 47 -1.11 13.29 -3.59
CA GLY A 47 -0.41 12.89 -2.37
C GLY A 47 -0.63 13.83 -1.20
N SER A 48 -0.56 15.14 -1.43
CA SER A 48 -0.78 16.15 -0.37
C SER A 48 -2.21 16.11 0.20
N LEU A 49 -3.21 15.87 -0.65
CA LEU A 49 -4.61 15.74 -0.25
C LEU A 49 -4.83 14.45 0.53
N VAL A 50 -4.28 13.33 0.05
CA VAL A 50 -4.35 12.04 0.75
C VAL A 50 -3.69 12.15 2.12
N LEU A 51 -2.51 12.75 2.22
CA LEU A 51 -1.83 12.97 3.49
C LEU A 51 -2.65 13.81 4.48
N SER A 52 -3.23 14.92 4.00
CA SER A 52 -4.08 15.76 4.84
C SER A 52 -5.29 14.97 5.37
N PHE A 53 -5.88 14.13 4.53
CA PHE A 53 -7.01 13.29 4.92
C PHE A 53 -6.61 12.15 5.87
N LEU A 54 -5.48 11.49 5.66
CA LEU A 54 -4.96 10.47 6.58
C LEU A 54 -4.71 11.06 7.97
N ARG A 55 -4.17 12.28 8.05
CA ARG A 55 -3.96 12.97 9.33
C ARG A 55 -5.25 13.26 10.07
N SER A 56 -6.37 13.49 9.38
CA SER A 56 -7.66 13.78 10.04
C SER A 56 -8.36 12.55 10.63
N CYS A 57 -7.97 11.34 10.21
CA CYS A 57 -8.49 10.07 10.73
C CYS A 57 -7.41 9.18 11.39
N ALA A 58 -6.21 9.71 11.60
CA ALA A 58 -5.03 8.94 12.00
C ALA A 58 -5.17 8.17 13.32
N GLU A 59 -5.92 8.70 14.29
CA GLU A 59 -6.08 8.10 15.62
C GLU A 59 -6.97 6.86 15.61
N THR A 60 -7.88 6.74 14.63
CA THR A 60 -8.88 5.66 14.60
C THR A 60 -8.66 4.66 13.48
N LEU A 61 -7.83 5.00 12.50
CA LEU A 61 -7.66 4.19 11.29
C LEU A 61 -6.81 2.96 11.58
N VAL A 62 -7.44 1.79 11.52
CA VAL A 62 -6.83 0.47 11.76
C VAL A 62 -6.55 -0.27 10.46
N CYS A 63 -7.30 0.01 9.39
CA CYS A 63 -7.12 -0.59 8.08
C CYS A 63 -6.99 0.48 7.01
N LEU A 64 -5.90 0.42 6.23
CA LEU A 64 -5.66 1.30 5.10
C LEU A 64 -5.34 0.48 3.84
N SER A 65 -5.97 0.82 2.73
CA SER A 65 -5.61 0.36 1.40
C SER A 65 -5.33 1.54 0.49
N LEU A 66 -4.15 1.55 -0.15
CA LEU A 66 -3.76 2.56 -1.14
C LEU A 66 -3.40 1.87 -2.46
N SER A 67 -4.05 2.25 -3.55
CA SER A 67 -3.73 1.75 -4.89
C SER A 67 -3.33 2.91 -5.81
N PHE A 68 -2.11 2.91 -6.32
CA PHE A 68 -1.60 3.88 -7.28
C PHE A 68 -1.82 3.37 -8.71
N LYS A 69 -2.25 4.23 -9.63
CA LYS A 69 -2.74 3.83 -10.96
C LYS A 69 -1.68 3.16 -11.87
N MET A 70 -0.41 3.46 -11.65
CA MET A 70 0.67 3.12 -12.57
C MET A 70 1.59 2.06 -11.96
N PHE A 71 1.32 0.78 -12.22
CA PHE A 71 2.28 -0.29 -11.91
C PHE A 71 3.44 -0.37 -12.91
N HIS A 72 3.29 0.27 -14.09
CA HIS A 72 4.25 0.21 -15.19
C HIS A 72 5.08 1.47 -15.39
N GLU A 73 4.62 2.61 -14.87
CA GLU A 73 5.38 3.85 -14.95
C GLU A 73 5.99 4.14 -13.59
N THR A 74 7.20 4.71 -13.59
CA THR A 74 7.85 5.19 -12.37
C THR A 74 7.20 6.44 -11.81
N THR A 75 6.06 6.86 -12.36
CA THR A 75 5.29 8.05 -11.97
C THR A 75 4.71 7.83 -10.58
N TYR A 76 5.23 8.60 -9.63
CA TYR A 76 4.90 8.54 -8.22
C TYR A 76 4.67 9.94 -7.71
N ASP A 77 3.90 10.08 -6.63
CA ASP A 77 3.72 11.36 -5.98
C ASP A 77 4.80 11.55 -4.90
N PRO A 78 5.91 12.26 -5.19
CA PRO A 78 6.98 12.46 -4.21
C PRO A 78 6.49 13.23 -2.98
N ALA A 79 5.42 14.02 -3.10
CA ALA A 79 4.87 14.77 -1.98
C ALA A 79 4.25 13.84 -0.93
N PHE A 80 3.76 12.65 -1.33
CA PHE A 80 3.24 11.66 -0.39
C PHE A 80 4.34 11.18 0.57
N CYS A 81 5.49 10.72 0.05
CA CYS A 81 6.61 10.34 0.91
C CYS A 81 7.23 11.55 1.63
N ALA A 82 7.49 12.66 0.93
CA ALA A 82 8.12 13.83 1.55
C ALA A 82 7.30 14.41 2.71
N GLY A 83 5.97 14.30 2.65
CA GLY A 83 5.06 14.72 3.71
C GLY A 83 4.88 13.70 4.84
N GLY A 84 5.68 12.62 4.87
CA GLY A 84 5.68 11.60 5.91
C GLY A 84 4.70 10.45 5.70
N GLY A 85 4.05 10.35 4.53
CA GLY A 85 3.25 9.18 4.12
C GLY A 85 2.29 8.70 5.19
N VAL A 86 2.48 7.44 5.60
CA VAL A 86 1.64 6.74 6.59
C VAL A 86 2.16 6.84 8.02
N SER A 87 3.18 7.66 8.30
CA SER A 87 3.80 7.76 9.63
C SER A 87 2.89 8.29 10.74
N CYS A 88 1.81 8.98 10.40
CA CYS A 88 0.83 9.45 11.37
C CYS A 88 -0.12 8.35 11.87
N LEU A 89 -0.24 7.23 11.14
CA LEU A 89 -1.20 6.16 11.39
C LEU A 89 -0.69 5.19 12.46
N THR A 90 -0.67 5.63 13.70
CA THR A 90 -0.07 4.86 14.82
C THR A 90 -0.92 3.67 15.29
N ALA A 91 -2.20 3.65 14.95
CA ALA A 91 -3.15 2.57 15.26
C ALA A 91 -3.26 1.51 14.15
N LEU A 92 -2.52 1.64 13.05
CA LEU A 92 -2.69 0.82 11.86
C LEU A 92 -2.36 -0.66 12.14
N GLU A 93 -3.31 -1.55 11.89
CA GLU A 93 -3.19 -3.01 12.06
C GLU A 93 -3.03 -3.72 10.72
N THR A 94 -3.71 -3.22 9.68
CA THR A 94 -3.65 -3.75 8.32
C THR A 94 -3.30 -2.65 7.34
N PHE A 95 -2.27 -2.88 6.53
CA PHE A 95 -1.91 -1.98 5.43
C PHE A 95 -1.82 -2.75 4.12
N SER A 96 -2.57 -2.28 3.13
CA SER A 96 -2.50 -2.77 1.76
C SER A 96 -1.98 -1.67 0.85
N ILE A 97 -0.98 -2.00 0.03
CA ILE A 97 -0.43 -1.05 -0.94
C ILE A 97 -0.22 -1.71 -2.30
N GLY A 98 -0.75 -1.08 -3.34
CA GLY A 98 -0.43 -1.37 -4.73
C GLY A 98 0.26 -0.18 -5.36
N ALA A 99 1.53 -0.33 -5.73
CA ALA A 99 2.31 0.72 -6.39
C ALA A 99 3.42 0.11 -7.25
N HIS A 100 4.11 0.96 -8.02
CA HIS A 100 5.34 0.54 -8.68
C HIS A 100 6.40 0.13 -7.61
N PRO A 101 7.07 -1.03 -7.75
CA PRO A 101 7.96 -1.60 -6.73
C PRO A 101 9.04 -0.65 -6.21
N LYS A 102 9.65 0.14 -7.11
CA LYS A 102 10.59 1.22 -6.78
C LYS A 102 10.15 2.15 -5.63
N HIS A 103 8.85 2.41 -5.45
CA HIS A 103 8.34 3.40 -4.49
C HIS A 103 7.82 2.78 -3.19
N ILE A 104 7.55 1.48 -3.20
CA ILE A 104 7.02 0.76 -2.04
C ILE A 104 7.99 0.85 -0.85
N PRO A 105 9.31 0.64 -0.99
CA PRO A 105 10.24 0.75 0.12
C PRO A 105 10.18 2.10 0.84
N ASP A 106 10.05 3.21 0.11
CA ASP A 106 9.98 4.54 0.72
C ASP A 106 8.72 4.74 1.54
N ILE A 107 7.58 4.20 1.09
CA ILE A 107 6.32 4.26 1.85
C ILE A 107 6.39 3.35 3.08
N LEU A 108 6.91 2.14 2.92
CA LEU A 108 7.05 1.16 4.01
C LEU A 108 7.98 1.66 5.12
N ARG A 109 9.07 2.35 4.78
CA ARG A 109 10.00 2.96 5.76
C ARG A 109 9.33 3.98 6.68
N GLN A 110 8.20 4.54 6.27
CA GLN A 110 7.47 5.54 7.03
C GLN A 110 6.47 4.94 8.00
N ILE A 111 6.26 3.63 7.98
CA ILE A 111 5.37 2.95 8.91
C ILE A 111 5.97 3.01 10.32
N THR A 112 5.24 3.66 11.22
CA THR A 112 5.57 3.79 12.64
C THR A 112 4.65 2.97 13.54
N SER A 113 3.55 2.43 13.00
CA SER A 113 2.59 1.63 13.77
C SER A 113 3.26 0.39 14.35
N LYS A 114 3.11 0.22 15.67
CA LYS A 114 3.57 -0.97 16.38
C LYS A 114 2.56 -2.12 16.34
N ASN A 115 1.32 -1.81 15.94
CA ASN A 115 0.21 -2.76 15.91
C ASN A 115 0.04 -3.42 14.54
N LEU A 116 0.89 -3.09 13.57
CA LEU A 116 0.77 -3.62 12.22
C LEU A 116 0.96 -5.15 12.23
N ALA A 117 -0.15 -5.86 12.02
CA ALA A 117 -0.23 -7.30 11.99
C ALA A 117 -0.24 -7.85 10.56
N HIS A 118 -0.81 -7.10 9.60
CA HIS A 118 -0.97 -7.54 8.21
C HIS A 118 -0.45 -6.48 7.24
N LEU A 119 0.38 -6.91 6.29
CA LEU A 119 0.94 -6.09 5.24
C LEU A 119 0.74 -6.77 3.88
N ASN A 120 -0.13 -6.21 3.05
CA ASN A 120 -0.40 -6.71 1.71
C ASN A 120 0.27 -5.79 0.69
N ILE A 121 1.09 -6.36 -0.18
CA ILE A 121 1.87 -5.59 -1.14
C ILE A 121 1.57 -6.13 -2.54
N THR A 122 0.87 -5.34 -3.34
CA THR A 122 0.66 -5.65 -4.76
C THR A 122 1.81 -5.09 -5.58
N VAL A 123 2.59 -5.96 -6.21
CA VAL A 123 3.77 -5.60 -7.00
C VAL A 123 3.70 -6.16 -8.42
N SER A 124 4.19 -5.40 -9.39
CA SER A 124 4.50 -5.94 -10.73
C SER A 124 5.96 -6.38 -10.76
N LEU A 125 6.18 -7.69 -10.82
CA LEU A 125 7.54 -8.22 -10.88
C LEU A 125 8.17 -7.91 -12.24
N ARG A 126 7.38 -7.79 -13.31
CA ARG A 126 7.88 -7.54 -14.67
C ARG A 126 8.58 -6.18 -14.83
N THR A 127 8.20 -5.19 -14.05
CA THR A 127 8.72 -3.81 -14.15
C THR A 127 9.78 -3.50 -13.10
N SER A 128 10.07 -4.45 -12.21
CA SER A 128 11.07 -4.26 -11.17
C SER A 128 12.48 -4.39 -11.74
N ALA A 129 13.41 -3.56 -11.28
CA ALA A 129 14.82 -3.86 -11.38
C ALA A 129 15.23 -4.83 -10.25
N PRO A 130 16.34 -5.59 -10.40
CA PRO A 130 16.87 -6.39 -9.29
C PRO A 130 17.11 -5.58 -8.01
N SER A 131 17.55 -4.31 -8.14
CA SER A 131 17.73 -3.41 -7.01
C SER A 131 16.42 -3.08 -6.28
N ASP A 132 15.28 -3.02 -6.98
CA ASP A 132 13.98 -2.76 -6.35
C ASP A 132 13.56 -3.93 -5.45
N VAL A 133 13.95 -5.15 -5.83
CA VAL A 133 13.75 -6.37 -5.02
C VAL A 133 14.61 -6.32 -3.77
N ASP A 134 15.90 -5.98 -3.92
CA ASP A 134 16.83 -5.86 -2.78
C ASP A 134 16.36 -4.80 -1.78
N ASP A 135 15.88 -3.64 -2.26
CA ASP A 135 15.33 -2.58 -1.41
C ASP A 135 14.06 -3.02 -0.68
N LEU A 136 13.17 -3.76 -1.36
CA LEU A 136 11.97 -4.31 -0.75
C LEU A 136 12.31 -5.37 0.32
N VAL A 137 13.27 -6.25 0.05
CA VAL A 137 13.78 -7.22 1.03
C VAL A 137 14.35 -6.48 2.24
N GLY A 138 15.16 -5.45 1.99
CA GLY A 138 15.78 -4.63 3.03
C GLY A 138 14.75 -4.01 3.97
N VAL A 139 13.71 -3.36 3.44
CA VAL A 139 12.69 -2.71 4.30
C VAL A 139 11.83 -3.72 5.07
N LEU A 140 11.56 -4.89 4.51
CA LEU A 140 10.73 -5.92 5.16
C LEU A 140 11.47 -6.69 6.25
N THR A 141 12.80 -6.75 6.17
CA THR A 141 13.66 -7.50 7.09
C THR A 141 14.39 -6.63 8.10
N THR A 142 14.30 -5.30 7.98
CA THR A 142 14.96 -4.33 8.88
C THR A 142 14.00 -3.26 9.41
N GLY A 143 14.47 -2.41 10.32
CA GLY A 143 13.73 -1.25 10.80
C GLY A 143 12.45 -1.59 11.59
N SER A 144 11.42 -0.75 11.46
CA SER A 144 10.17 -0.88 12.21
C SER A 144 9.39 -2.14 11.88
N LEU A 145 9.37 -2.56 10.61
CA LEU A 145 8.66 -3.78 10.16
C LEU A 145 9.30 -5.07 10.68
N ALA A 146 10.62 -5.09 10.84
CA ALA A 146 11.30 -6.20 11.50
C ALA A 146 10.90 -6.33 12.98
N VAL A 147 10.60 -5.21 13.64
CA VAL A 147 10.18 -5.17 15.05
C VAL A 147 8.69 -5.49 15.21
N SER A 148 7.81 -4.90 14.38
CA SER A 148 6.37 -5.16 14.45
C SER A 148 5.99 -6.55 13.96
N ARG A 149 6.84 -7.17 13.15
CA ARG A 149 6.70 -8.54 12.66
C ARG A 149 5.34 -8.85 12.00
N PRO A 150 4.87 -8.05 11.02
CA PRO A 150 3.60 -8.32 10.35
C PRO A 150 3.66 -9.61 9.53
N HIS A 151 2.52 -10.24 9.30
CA HIS A 151 2.31 -11.18 8.20
C HIS A 151 2.34 -10.40 6.88
N VAL A 152 3.22 -10.78 5.97
CA VAL A 152 3.46 -10.12 4.70
C VAL A 152 2.91 -10.99 3.57
N ALA A 153 1.91 -10.47 2.86
CA ALA A 153 1.41 -11.05 1.63
C ALA A 153 1.98 -10.26 0.44
N LEU A 154 2.79 -10.90 -0.40
CA LEU A 154 3.20 -10.33 -1.68
C LEU A 154 2.26 -10.85 -2.76
N ILE A 155 1.48 -9.94 -3.33
CA ILE A 155 0.45 -10.21 -4.32
C ILE A 155 0.98 -9.76 -5.67
N ARG A 156 0.94 -10.66 -6.66
CA ARG A 156 1.33 -10.31 -8.02
C ARG A 156 0.30 -9.35 -8.65
N SER A 157 0.73 -8.35 -9.42
CA SER A 157 -0.20 -7.46 -10.13
C SER A 157 -1.00 -8.21 -11.21
N PRO A 158 -2.31 -7.95 -11.38
CA PRO A 158 -3.12 -8.54 -12.45
C PRO A 158 -2.61 -8.19 -13.85
N LEU A 159 -1.94 -7.04 -14.00
CA LEU A 159 -1.32 -6.63 -15.27
C LEU A 159 -0.21 -7.60 -15.71
N ASP A 160 0.52 -8.21 -14.76
CA ASP A 160 1.53 -9.21 -15.07
C ASP A 160 0.90 -10.47 -15.69
N ILE A 161 -0.31 -10.82 -15.25
CA ILE A 161 -1.07 -12.00 -15.72
C ILE A 161 -1.62 -11.76 -17.13
N ASP A 162 -2.16 -10.58 -17.40
CA ASP A 162 -2.68 -10.24 -18.72
C ASP A 162 -1.57 -10.19 -19.80
N MET A 163 -0.39 -9.69 -19.43
CA MET A 163 0.77 -9.70 -20.32
C MET A 163 1.30 -11.12 -20.58
N GLU A 164 1.24 -12.03 -19.59
CA GLU A 164 1.55 -13.46 -19.77
C GLU A 164 0.61 -14.13 -20.75
N LYS A 165 -0.70 -13.93 -20.59
CA LYS A 165 -1.71 -14.46 -21.50
C LYS A 165 -1.49 -13.98 -22.94
N ARG A 166 -0.86 -12.81 -23.12
CA ARG A 166 -0.53 -12.22 -24.44
C ARG A 166 0.82 -12.68 -25.01
N GLY A 167 1.56 -13.58 -24.33
CA GLY A 167 2.78 -14.19 -24.87
C GLY A 167 4.03 -13.29 -24.81
N TYR A 168 4.02 -12.24 -23.98
CA TYR A 168 5.21 -11.41 -23.76
C TYR A 168 6.21 -12.13 -22.83
N ASN A 169 7.24 -12.71 -23.43
CA ASN A 169 8.39 -13.31 -22.73
C ASN A 169 9.29 -12.19 -22.16
N ALA A 170 9.03 -11.78 -20.91
CA ALA A 170 9.93 -10.93 -20.15
C ALA A 170 10.96 -11.78 -19.38
N PRO A 171 12.15 -11.26 -19.02
CA PRO A 171 13.01 -11.94 -18.07
C PRO A 171 12.25 -12.14 -16.74
N SER A 172 12.15 -13.42 -16.38
CA SER A 172 12.16 -13.98 -15.03
C SER A 172 11.30 -13.37 -13.92
N SER A 173 9.98 -13.26 -14.12
CA SER A 173 9.07 -13.16 -12.96
C SER A 173 9.29 -14.31 -11.96
N GLU A 174 9.78 -15.46 -12.43
CA GLU A 174 10.21 -16.57 -11.58
C GLU A 174 11.54 -16.26 -10.87
N ASP A 175 12.61 -15.86 -11.55
CA ASP A 175 13.88 -15.52 -10.85
C ASP A 175 13.70 -14.37 -9.85
N MET A 176 12.81 -13.41 -10.11
CA MET A 176 12.52 -12.32 -9.16
C MET A 176 11.70 -12.79 -7.96
N ARG A 177 10.76 -13.72 -8.18
CA ARG A 177 10.07 -14.40 -7.09
C ARG A 177 11.07 -15.22 -6.27
N ASP A 178 11.98 -15.91 -6.92
CA ASP A 178 12.98 -16.76 -6.27
C ASP A 178 14.01 -15.89 -5.52
N ALA A 179 14.36 -14.72 -6.04
CA ALA A 179 15.15 -13.70 -5.34
C ALA A 179 14.42 -13.16 -4.11
N LEU A 180 13.13 -12.84 -4.21
CA LEU A 180 12.30 -12.45 -3.06
C LEU A 180 12.25 -13.56 -2.00
N LEU A 181 12.04 -14.81 -2.42
CA LEU A 181 12.05 -15.96 -1.52
C LEU A 181 13.41 -16.15 -0.83
N ALA A 182 14.50 -15.97 -1.56
CA ALA A 182 15.85 -16.05 -1.02
C ALA A 182 16.13 -14.91 -0.03
N GLY A 183 15.68 -13.69 -0.31
CA GLY A 183 15.84 -12.54 0.58
C GLY A 183 14.94 -12.58 1.82
N LEU A 184 13.73 -13.13 1.69
CA LEU A 184 12.71 -13.18 2.75
C LEU A 184 12.64 -14.55 3.45
N GLN A 185 13.72 -15.34 3.42
CA GLN A 185 13.76 -16.67 4.03
C GLN A 185 13.41 -16.67 5.52
N SER A 186 13.77 -15.61 6.26
CA SER A 186 13.42 -15.48 7.68
C SER A 186 11.91 -15.40 7.86
N LEU A 187 11.22 -14.51 7.14
CA LEU A 187 9.77 -14.37 7.18
C LEU A 187 9.08 -15.67 6.75
N HIS A 188 9.60 -16.34 5.72
CA HIS A 188 9.07 -17.62 5.25
C HIS A 188 9.19 -18.72 6.32
N LYS A 189 10.36 -18.88 6.95
CA LYS A 189 10.57 -19.85 8.03
C LYS A 189 9.71 -19.57 9.26
N GLU A 190 9.38 -18.31 9.50
CA GLU A 190 8.50 -17.88 10.58
C GLU A 190 7.00 -18.08 10.28
N GLY A 191 6.64 -18.54 9.07
CA GLY A 191 5.23 -18.63 8.66
C GLY A 191 4.56 -17.27 8.44
N ARG A 192 5.35 -16.23 8.23
CA ARG A 192 4.90 -14.84 8.07
C ARG A 192 4.89 -14.33 6.65
N LEU A 193 5.47 -15.08 5.70
CA LEU A 193 5.46 -14.73 4.29
C LEU A 193 4.42 -15.56 3.54
N GLN A 194 3.55 -14.88 2.79
CA GLN A 194 2.68 -15.49 1.81
C GLN A 194 2.97 -14.87 0.44
N LEU A 195 3.20 -15.72 -0.55
CA LEU A 195 3.33 -15.28 -1.95
C LEU A 195 2.07 -15.71 -2.68
N GLU A 196 1.23 -14.74 -3.03
CA GLU A 196 -0.01 -14.99 -3.74
C GLU A 196 0.14 -14.62 -5.22
N ARG A 197 -0.31 -15.53 -6.09
CA ARG A 197 -0.71 -15.13 -7.44
C ARG A 197 -2.01 -14.37 -7.29
N PHE A 198 -2.19 -13.25 -7.99
CA PHE A 198 -3.50 -12.58 -8.05
C PHE A 198 -4.55 -13.62 -8.41
N ILE A 199 -5.46 -13.92 -7.48
CA ILE A 199 -6.66 -14.68 -7.77
C ILE A 199 -7.68 -13.63 -8.19
N GLY A 200 -7.57 -13.21 -9.45
CA GLY A 200 -8.62 -12.44 -10.11
C GLY A 200 -9.60 -13.42 -10.72
N ASP A 201 -10.60 -13.79 -9.92
CA ASP A 201 -11.88 -14.46 -10.18
C ASP A 201 -11.91 -15.78 -11.00
N ASP A 202 -12.68 -16.73 -10.46
CA ASP A 202 -13.38 -17.80 -11.18
C ASP A 202 -14.26 -17.25 -12.32
#